data_AF-A0A0C2FYT7-F1
#
_entry.id   AF-A0A0C2FYT7-F1
#
_cell.length_a   1.000
_cell.length_b   1.000
_cell.length_c   1.000
_cell.angle_alpha   90.00
_cell.angle_beta   90.00
_cell.angle_gamma   90.00
#
_symmetry.space_group_name_H-M   'P 1'
#
loop_
_entity.id
_entity.type
_entity.pdbx_description
1 polymer ?
#
loop_
_entity_poly.entity_id
_entity_poly.type
_entity_poly.pdbx_seq_one_letter_code
_entity_poly.pdbx_strand_id
1 'polypeptide(L)'
;MYRDVDGSEGYIGKFLTTYAKMKYGPGPDNVYTVINELKAQQKKNYENSGRMELVKFTDVSFFSFLDYIVSGTQLHYEVAVDFSCDDTVSDADQRRFDADLQLAIRAIGGILRDYTPNRLFAAFGLGAKTPPTFHEAHEFHL
;
A
#
# COMPACT_ATOMS: atom_id res chain seq x y z
N MET A 1 -15.54 17.18 9.79
CA MET A 1 -14.84 17.73 10.98
C MET A 1 -15.65 18.90 11.49
N TYR A 2 -15.94 18.95 12.79
CA TYR A 2 -16.67 20.06 13.41
C TYR A 2 -15.69 21.23 13.56
N ARG A 3 -15.91 22.34 12.86
CA ARG A 3 -15.16 23.59 13.07
C ARG A 3 -15.99 24.47 13.99
N ASP A 4 -15.34 25.08 14.96
CA ASP A 4 -15.99 26.07 15.81
C ASP A 4 -16.32 27.32 14.98
N VAL A 5 -17.19 28.19 15.50
CA VAL A 5 -17.71 29.36 14.76
C VAL A 5 -16.58 30.34 14.36
N ASP A 6 -15.43 30.26 15.01
CA ASP A 6 -14.21 31.01 14.73
C ASP A 6 -13.22 30.32 13.77
N GLY A 7 -13.56 29.13 13.25
CA GLY A 7 -12.72 28.36 12.34
C GLY A 7 -11.64 27.52 13.02
N SER A 8 -11.59 27.50 14.36
CA SER A 8 -10.66 26.64 15.11
C SER A 8 -11.19 25.21 15.24
N GLU A 9 -10.26 24.24 15.32
CA GLU A 9 -10.60 22.86 15.65
C GLU A 9 -10.52 22.66 17.16
N GLY A 10 -11.68 22.58 17.81
CA GLY A 10 -11.79 22.38 19.25
C GLY A 10 -11.66 20.91 19.65
N TYR A 11 -10.66 20.57 20.46
CA TYR A 11 -10.55 19.22 21.04
C TYR A 11 -11.63 19.00 22.11
N ILE A 12 -12.58 18.10 21.83
CA ILE A 12 -13.68 17.76 22.75
C ILE A 12 -13.20 16.82 23.86
N GLY A 13 -12.47 15.76 23.51
CA GLY A 13 -11.96 14.73 24.43
C GLY A 13 -11.71 13.39 23.73
N LYS A 14 -11.37 12.35 24.51
CA LYS A 14 -11.13 10.98 24.04
C LYS A 14 -11.86 9.97 24.92
N PHE A 15 -12.12 8.79 24.36
CA PHE A 15 -12.55 7.61 25.07
C PHE A 15 -11.80 6.40 24.50
N LEU A 16 -11.76 5.29 25.23
CA LEU A 16 -11.08 4.07 24.79
C LEU A 16 -12.08 2.91 24.74
N THR A 17 -12.01 2.12 23.69
CA THR A 17 -12.77 0.87 23.54
C THR A 17 -11.97 -0.16 22.74
N THR A 18 -12.51 -1.37 22.59
CA THR A 18 -11.92 -2.45 21.81
C THR A 18 -12.92 -2.95 20.76
N TYR A 19 -12.38 -3.52 19.67
CA TYR A 19 -13.20 -4.22 18.67
C TYR A 19 -14.07 -5.30 19.32
N ALA A 20 -13.52 -6.10 20.25
CA ALA A 20 -14.26 -7.15 20.95
C ALA A 20 -15.48 -6.62 21.70
N LYS A 21 -15.36 -5.44 22.31
CA LYS A 21 -16.48 -4.79 23.01
C LYS A 21 -17.54 -4.27 22.03
N MET A 22 -17.10 -3.62 20.95
CA MET A 22 -18.01 -3.12 19.91
C MET A 22 -18.72 -4.25 19.14
N LYS A 23 -18.08 -5.42 19.01
CA LYS A 23 -18.63 -6.60 18.33
C LYS A 23 -19.92 -7.13 18.96
N TYR A 24 -20.15 -6.88 20.26
CA TYR A 24 -21.43 -7.20 20.91
C TYR A 24 -22.59 -6.29 20.48
N GLY A 25 -22.31 -5.26 19.67
CA GLY A 25 -23.33 -4.40 19.06
C GLY A 25 -23.81 -3.26 19.95
N PRO A 26 -24.80 -2.49 19.48
CA PRO A 26 -25.38 -1.36 20.23
C PRO A 26 -25.94 -1.79 21.58
N GLY A 27 -25.81 -0.94 22.58
CA GLY A 27 -26.34 -1.20 23.91
C GLY A 27 -25.66 -0.38 25.01
N PRO A 28 -26.14 -0.50 26.27
CA PRO A 28 -25.64 0.28 27.39
C PRO A 28 -24.14 0.06 27.65
N ASP A 29 -23.63 -1.13 27.35
CA ASP A 29 -22.21 -1.45 27.49
C ASP A 29 -21.33 -0.70 26.46
N ASN A 30 -21.90 -0.30 25.32
CA ASN A 30 -21.22 0.43 24.25
C ASN A 30 -21.53 1.93 24.26
N VAL A 31 -21.77 2.48 25.47
CA VAL A 31 -21.81 3.92 25.71
C VAL A 31 -20.58 4.36 26.51
N TYR A 32 -19.84 5.32 25.98
CA TYR A 32 -18.54 5.74 26.48
C TYR A 32 -18.53 7.20 26.88
N THR A 33 -18.01 7.48 28.06
CA THR A 33 -17.78 8.85 28.52
C THR A 33 -16.57 9.44 27.81
N VAL A 34 -16.71 10.65 27.26
CA VAL A 34 -15.65 11.37 26.57
C VAL A 34 -14.92 12.27 27.55
N ILE A 35 -13.60 12.10 27.68
CA ILE A 35 -12.78 12.82 28.67
C ILE A 35 -11.79 13.76 27.98
N ASN A 36 -11.75 15.00 28.43
CA ASN A 36 -10.73 15.99 28.08
C ASN A 36 -9.84 16.22 29.30
N GLU A 37 -8.61 15.71 29.23
CA GLU A 37 -7.66 15.76 30.33
C GLU A 37 -7.29 17.20 30.73
N LEU A 38 -7.20 18.11 29.76
CA LEU A 38 -6.92 19.53 30.03
C LEU A 38 -8.08 20.19 30.78
N LYS A 39 -9.32 19.95 30.34
CA LYS A 39 -10.51 20.47 31.06
C LYS A 39 -10.66 19.84 32.44
N ALA A 40 -10.36 18.55 32.59
CA ALA A 40 -10.39 17.85 33.86
C ALA A 40 -9.39 18.44 34.88
N GLN A 41 -8.20 18.86 34.41
CA GLN A 41 -7.21 19.52 35.25
C GLN A 41 -7.58 20.96 35.60
N GLN A 42 -8.29 21.67 34.71
CA GLN A 42 -8.61 23.10 34.88
C GLN A 42 -9.93 23.36 35.63
N LYS A 43 -10.93 22.48 35.53
CA LYS A 43 -12.28 22.70 36.05
C LYS A 43 -12.57 21.80 37.25
N LYS A 44 -12.86 22.40 38.42
CA LYS A 44 -13.13 21.68 39.68
C LYS A 44 -14.30 20.69 39.63
N ASN A 45 -15.35 20.98 38.86
CA ASN A 45 -16.57 20.16 38.76
C ASN A 45 -16.71 19.52 37.37
N TYR A 46 -15.58 19.16 36.74
CA TYR A 46 -15.61 18.49 35.44
C TYR A 46 -15.96 17.01 35.61
N GLU A 47 -17.01 16.58 34.92
CA GLU A 47 -17.41 15.16 34.88
C GLU A 47 -17.00 14.51 33.54
N ASN A 48 -17.39 15.12 32.42
CA ASN A 48 -17.07 14.67 31.07
C ASN A 48 -17.31 15.77 30.02
N SER A 49 -16.94 15.49 28.77
CA SER A 49 -17.17 16.33 27.59
C SER A 49 -18.29 15.80 26.69
N GLY A 50 -19.12 14.87 27.18
CA GLY A 50 -20.16 14.19 26.42
C GLY A 50 -20.05 12.67 26.46
N ARG A 51 -20.91 12.01 25.69
CA ARG A 51 -20.98 10.55 25.56
C ARG A 51 -20.92 10.14 24.09
N MET A 52 -20.23 9.04 23.81
CA MET A 52 -20.17 8.39 22.51
C MET A 52 -20.91 7.06 22.59
N GLU A 53 -21.88 6.86 21.70
CA GLU A 53 -22.73 5.68 21.68
C GLU A 53 -22.56 4.94 20.35
N LEU A 54 -22.38 3.63 20.44
CA LEU A 54 -22.37 2.77 19.26
C LEU A 54 -23.79 2.53 18.77
N VAL A 55 -24.17 3.14 17.65
CA VAL A 55 -25.51 3.01 17.06
C VAL A 55 -25.63 1.76 16.17
N LYS A 56 -24.55 1.37 15.49
CA LYS A 56 -24.53 0.21 14.61
C LYS A 56 -23.11 -0.36 14.54
N PHE A 57 -23.03 -1.68 14.50
CA PHE A 57 -21.81 -2.41 14.21
C PHE A 57 -22.07 -3.35 13.03
N THR A 58 -21.16 -3.40 12.07
CA THR A 58 -21.26 -4.32 10.92
C THR A 58 -19.88 -4.86 10.63
N ASP A 59 -19.75 -6.18 10.73
CA ASP A 59 -18.52 -6.90 10.43
C ASP A 59 -18.59 -7.35 8.98
N VAL A 60 -17.63 -6.92 8.16
CA VAL A 60 -17.56 -7.27 6.74
C VAL A 60 -16.20 -7.89 6.48
N SER A 61 -16.22 -9.09 5.92
CA SER A 61 -15.01 -9.79 5.51
C SER A 61 -14.81 -9.64 4.00
N PHE A 62 -13.57 -9.42 3.59
CA PHE A 62 -13.15 -9.40 2.21
C PHE A 62 -12.12 -10.49 2.00
N PHE A 63 -12.06 -11.02 0.77
CA PHE A 63 -10.96 -11.91 0.40
C PHE A 63 -9.64 -11.15 0.46
N SER A 64 -8.70 -11.69 1.23
CA SER A 64 -7.34 -11.20 1.35
C SER A 64 -6.50 -11.62 0.15
N PHE A 65 -5.33 -10.99 -0.01
CA PHE A 65 -4.33 -11.43 -0.99
C PHE A 65 -4.04 -12.93 -0.90
N LEU A 66 -3.91 -13.48 0.31
CA LEU A 66 -3.63 -14.90 0.49
C LEU A 66 -4.79 -15.80 0.08
N ASP A 67 -6.04 -15.36 0.26
CA ASP A 67 -7.20 -16.13 -0.21
C ASP A 67 -7.16 -16.31 -1.73
N TYR A 68 -6.75 -15.27 -2.47
CA TYR A 68 -6.54 -15.36 -3.92
C TYR A 68 -5.39 -16.29 -4.27
N ILE A 69 -4.22 -16.14 -3.65
CA ILE A 69 -3.05 -16.99 -3.94
C ILE A 69 -3.33 -18.47 -3.64
N VAL A 70 -3.90 -18.78 -2.49
CA VAL A 70 -4.22 -20.17 -2.10
C VAL A 70 -5.31 -20.77 -2.99
N SER A 71 -6.22 -19.95 -3.50
CA SER A 71 -7.25 -20.38 -4.47
C SER A 71 -6.73 -20.56 -5.90
N GLY A 72 -5.42 -20.38 -6.13
CA GLY A 72 -4.79 -20.63 -7.42
C GLY A 72 -4.59 -19.40 -8.29
N THR A 73 -4.79 -18.18 -7.77
CA THR A 73 -4.38 -16.97 -8.49
C THR A 73 -2.87 -16.94 -8.66
N GLN A 74 -2.43 -16.71 -9.88
CA GLN A 74 -1.03 -16.67 -10.27
C GLN A 74 -0.59 -15.23 -10.54
N LEU A 75 0.64 -14.88 -10.18
CA LEU A 75 1.23 -13.58 -10.47
C LEU A 75 2.20 -13.73 -11.63
N HIS A 76 1.85 -13.16 -12.78
CA HIS A 76 2.75 -13.13 -13.93
C HIS A 76 3.76 -11.99 -13.75
N TYR A 77 5.04 -12.32 -13.91
CA TYR A 77 6.11 -11.34 -13.89
C TYR A 77 6.74 -11.24 -15.28
N GLU A 78 6.79 -10.01 -15.78
CA GLU A 78 7.34 -9.66 -17.08
C GLU A 78 8.32 -8.51 -16.91
N VAL A 79 9.41 -8.55 -17.67
CA VAL A 79 10.47 -7.53 -17.62
C VAL A 79 10.58 -6.90 -19.00
N ALA A 80 10.52 -5.58 -19.05
CA ALA A 80 10.86 -4.81 -20.24
C ALA A 80 12.06 -3.91 -19.93
N VAL A 81 13.12 -4.02 -20.74
CA VAL A 81 14.35 -3.23 -20.60
C VAL A 81 14.42 -2.23 -21.73
N ASP A 82 14.57 -0.96 -21.38
CA ASP A 82 14.79 0.10 -22.36
C ASP A 82 16.27 0.15 -22.75
N PHE A 83 16.53 -0.04 -24.05
CA PHE A 83 17.85 0.04 -24.66
C PHE A 83 18.03 1.34 -25.47
N SER A 84 17.06 2.26 -25.39
CA SER A 84 17.16 3.57 -26.04
C SER A 84 18.39 4.32 -25.52
N CYS A 85 19.24 4.76 -26.43
CA CYS A 85 20.43 5.50 -26.07
C CYS A 85 20.74 6.57 -27.12
N ASP A 86 20.68 7.83 -26.69
CA ASP A 86 20.85 8.99 -27.57
C ASP A 86 22.33 9.34 -27.81
N ASP A 87 23.25 8.87 -26.96
CA ASP A 87 24.67 9.24 -26.94
C ASP A 87 25.62 8.03 -26.80
N THR A 88 26.91 8.22 -27.07
CA THR A 88 27.93 7.20 -26.74
C THR A 88 28.09 7.07 -25.23
N VAL A 89 27.61 5.96 -24.66
CA VAL A 89 27.75 5.62 -23.23
C VAL A 89 29.19 5.25 -22.91
N SER A 90 29.71 5.72 -21.77
CA SER A 90 31.02 5.27 -21.29
C SER A 90 30.96 3.82 -20.79
N ASP A 91 32.07 3.07 -20.89
CA ASP A 91 32.15 1.72 -20.33
C ASP A 91 31.84 1.65 -18.82
N ALA A 92 32.04 2.76 -18.10
CA ALA A 92 31.72 2.85 -16.68
C ALA A 92 30.21 2.94 -16.44
N ASP A 93 29.51 3.73 -17.25
CA ASP A 93 28.07 3.91 -17.16
C ASP A 93 27.33 2.64 -17.61
N GLN A 94 27.80 1.98 -18.67
CA GLN A 94 27.25 0.68 -19.09
C GLN A 94 27.38 -0.38 -17.99
N ARG A 95 28.54 -0.49 -17.33
CA ARG A 95 28.75 -1.43 -16.23
C ARG A 95 27.86 -1.14 -15.02
N ARG A 96 27.56 0.14 -14.74
CA ARG A 96 26.62 0.53 -13.69
C ARG A 96 25.20 0.14 -14.04
N PHE A 97 24.77 0.46 -15.26
CA PHE A 97 23.45 0.05 -15.78
C PHE A 97 23.26 -1.46 -15.68
N ASP A 98 24.23 -2.26 -16.14
CA ASP A 98 24.16 -3.72 -16.08
C ASP A 98 24.03 -4.23 -14.63
N ALA A 99 24.79 -3.65 -13.70
CA ALA A 99 24.74 -4.02 -12.29
C ALA A 99 23.38 -3.68 -11.66
N ASP A 100 22.85 -2.49 -11.93
CA ASP A 100 21.57 -2.01 -11.42
C ASP A 100 20.41 -2.82 -12.01
N LEU A 101 20.45 -3.11 -13.32
CA LEU A 101 19.46 -3.95 -13.99
C LEU A 101 19.45 -5.37 -13.41
N GLN A 102 20.61 -5.99 -13.23
CA GLN A 102 20.71 -7.31 -12.60
C GLN A 102 20.19 -7.30 -11.16
N LEU A 103 20.50 -6.25 -10.40
CA LEU A 103 19.99 -6.09 -9.04
C LEU A 103 18.46 -5.98 -9.03
N ALA A 104 17.88 -5.16 -9.92
CA ALA A 104 16.45 -4.96 -10.03
C ALA A 104 15.71 -6.25 -10.40
N ILE A 105 16.19 -6.96 -11.44
CA ILE A 105 15.62 -8.24 -11.87
C ILE A 105 15.69 -9.27 -10.74
N ARG A 106 16.80 -9.35 -10.01
CA ARG A 106 16.95 -10.31 -8.89
C ARG A 106 16.08 -9.94 -7.70
N ALA A 107 15.99 -8.67 -7.35
CA ALA A 107 15.22 -8.20 -6.19
C ALA A 107 13.72 -8.43 -6.41
N ILE A 108 13.20 -8.13 -7.60
CA ILE A 108 11.77 -8.27 -7.92
C ILE A 108 11.46 -9.73 -8.30
N GLY A 109 12.20 -10.28 -9.27
CA GLY A 109 12.02 -11.64 -9.75
C GLY A 109 12.24 -12.68 -8.67
N GLY A 110 13.16 -12.45 -7.73
CA GLY A 110 13.39 -13.33 -6.58
C GLY A 110 12.15 -13.51 -5.70
N ILE A 111 11.36 -12.44 -5.51
CA ILE A 111 10.11 -12.47 -4.72
C ILE A 111 8.99 -13.09 -5.55
N LEU A 112 8.81 -12.65 -6.80
CA LEU A 112 7.67 -13.06 -7.63
C LEU A 112 7.81 -14.46 -8.23
N ARG A 113 9.03 -15.02 -8.29
CA ARG A 113 9.30 -16.34 -8.86
C ARG A 113 8.41 -17.44 -8.28
N ASP A 114 8.16 -17.41 -6.97
CA ASP A 114 7.39 -18.48 -6.32
C ASP A 114 5.87 -18.32 -6.51
N TYR A 115 5.44 -17.18 -7.04
CA TYR A 115 4.04 -16.90 -7.42
C TYR A 115 3.82 -16.97 -8.94
N THR A 116 4.88 -17.14 -9.73
CA THR A 116 4.84 -17.17 -11.20
C THR A 116 4.68 -18.60 -11.73
N PRO A 117 3.74 -18.84 -12.65
CA PRO A 117 3.53 -20.18 -13.23
C PRO A 117 4.78 -20.67 -13.94
N ASN A 118 5.17 -21.92 -13.68
CA ASN A 118 6.33 -22.58 -14.30
C ASN A 118 7.67 -21.83 -14.14
N ARG A 119 7.72 -20.75 -13.34
CA ARG A 119 8.90 -19.88 -13.18
C ARG A 119 9.47 -19.36 -14.50
N LEU A 120 8.60 -19.20 -15.49
CA LEU A 120 8.94 -18.61 -16.79
C LEU A 120 8.54 -17.13 -16.76
N PHE A 121 9.47 -16.28 -17.15
CA PHE A 121 9.27 -14.83 -17.18
C PHE A 121 9.37 -14.36 -18.63
N ALA A 122 8.39 -13.58 -19.07
CA ALA A 122 8.52 -12.91 -20.35
C ALA A 122 9.53 -11.76 -20.18
N ALA A 123 10.48 -11.68 -21.12
CA ALA A 123 11.49 -10.63 -21.13
C ALA A 123 11.47 -9.94 -22.49
N PHE A 124 11.45 -8.61 -22.45
CA PHE A 124 11.31 -7.75 -23.60
C PHE A 124 12.38 -6.65 -23.57
N GLY A 125 12.81 -6.22 -24.75
CA GLY A 125 13.64 -5.05 -24.95
C GLY A 125 12.87 -4.00 -25.74
N LEU A 126 13.18 -2.73 -25.50
CA LEU A 126 12.60 -1.58 -26.18
C LEU A 126 13.71 -0.70 -26.76
N GLY A 127 13.46 0.01 -27.87
CA GLY A 127 14.31 1.10 -28.33
C GLY A 127 15.70 0.69 -28.84
N ALA A 128 15.85 -0.52 -29.39
CA ALA A 128 17.11 -1.00 -29.95
C ALA A 128 17.04 -1.24 -31.46
N LYS A 129 18.18 -1.12 -32.14
CA LYS A 129 18.34 -1.56 -33.52
C LYS A 129 18.72 -3.04 -33.54
N THR A 130 17.77 -3.91 -33.87
CA THR A 130 17.99 -5.36 -33.84
C THR A 130 18.43 -5.91 -35.21
N PRO A 131 19.38 -6.86 -35.26
CA PRO A 131 19.70 -7.59 -36.49
C PRO A 131 18.48 -8.33 -37.07
N PRO A 132 18.45 -8.66 -38.37
CA PRO A 132 19.49 -8.41 -39.37
C PRO A 132 19.39 -7.04 -40.05
N THR A 133 18.25 -6.37 -39.97
CA THR A 133 17.99 -5.12 -40.71
C THR A 133 18.44 -3.86 -39.95
N PHE A 134 18.67 -3.95 -38.64
CA PHE A 134 19.03 -2.82 -37.77
C PHE A 134 18.04 -1.65 -37.83
N HIS A 135 16.77 -1.96 -38.14
CA HIS A 135 15.68 -1.02 -37.92
C HIS A 135 15.44 -0.89 -36.42
N GLU A 136 15.03 0.30 -36.01
CA GLU A 136 14.63 0.56 -34.64
C GLU A 136 13.39 -0.27 -34.30
N ALA A 137 13.56 -1.17 -33.33
CA ALA A 137 12.50 -1.98 -32.78
C ALA A 137 11.97 -1.29 -31.53
N HIS A 138 10.69 -0.93 -31.55
CA HIS A 138 10.01 -0.40 -30.38
C HIS A 138 9.80 -1.48 -29.30
N GLU A 139 9.72 -2.75 -29.70
CA GLU A 139 9.60 -3.90 -28.80
C GLU A 139 10.20 -5.15 -29.46
N PHE A 140 10.94 -5.95 -28.70
CA PHE A 140 11.49 -7.24 -29.12
C PHE A 140 11.65 -8.20 -27.93
N HIS A 141 11.68 -9.51 -28.19
CA HIS A 141 11.93 -10.52 -27.15
C HIS A 141 13.42 -10.60 -26.80
N LEU A 142 13.75 -10.71 -25.52
CA LEU A 142 15.11 -10.92 -25.00
C LEU A 142 15.48 -12.40 -24.87
#